data_AF-A0A842JC18-F1
#
_entry.id   AF-A0A842JC18-F1
#
_cell.length_a   1.000
_cell.length_b   1.000
_cell.length_c   1.000
_cell.angle_alpha   90.00
_cell.angle_beta   90.00
_cell.angle_gamma   90.00
#
_symmetry.space_group_name_H-M   'P 1'
#
loop_
_entity.id
_entity.type
_entity.pdbx_description
1 polymer ?
#
loop_
_entity_poly.entity_id
_entity_poly.type
_entity_poly.pdbx_seq_one_letter_code
_entity_poly.pdbx_strand_id
1 'polypeptide(L)' 'MVHDEYERQMGAVKTAAARIFDLAETEEEVCRLEKAINHEIMYLAAIAQSELVKPAGGWDQFGR' A
#
# COMPACT_ATOMS: atom_id res chain seq x y z
N MET A 1 16.36 15.80 -0.42
CA MET A 1 14.96 16.24 -0.36
C MET A 1 13.97 15.14 -0.74
N VAL A 2 13.95 14.61 -1.98
CA VAL A 2 13.03 13.48 -2.33
C VAL A 2 13.40 12.20 -1.57
N HIS A 3 14.68 11.97 -1.34
CA HIS A 3 15.19 10.80 -0.61
C HIS A 3 14.80 10.82 0.88
N ASP A 4 14.89 11.97 1.54
CA ASP A 4 14.63 12.09 2.98
C ASP A 4 13.15 11.90 3.32
N GLU A 5 12.26 12.41 2.47
CA GLU A 5 10.82 12.21 2.62
C GLU A 5 10.44 10.75 2.34
N TYR A 6 11.02 10.15 1.29
CA TYR A 6 10.83 8.73 0.99
C TYR A 6 11.26 7.85 2.16
N GLU A 7 12.45 8.07 2.73
CA GLU A 7 12.95 7.31 3.87
C GLU A 7 12.06 7.47 5.10
N ARG A 8 11.58 8.69 5.37
CA ARG A 8 10.65 8.96 6.47
C ARG A 8 9.34 8.16 6.31
N GLN A 9 8.75 8.19 5.12
CA GLN A 9 7.51 7.46 4.84
C GLN A 9 7.73 5.94 4.89
N MET A 10 8.83 5.45 4.32
CA MET A 10 9.16 4.03 4.38
C MET A 10 9.42 3.56 5.82
N GLY A 11 10.03 4.42 6.65
CA GLY A 11 10.16 4.19 8.09
C GLY A 11 8.80 4.04 8.77
N ALA A 12 7.83 4.90 8.47
CA ALA A 12 6.49 4.81 9.01
C ALA A 12 5.76 3.52 8.59
N VAL A 13 5.89 3.11 7.32
CA VAL A 13 5.34 1.83 6.82
C VAL A 13 5.95 0.65 7.58
N LYS A 14 7.28 0.63 7.74
CA LYS A 14 7.98 -0.43 8.48
C LYS A 14 7.53 -0.51 9.94
N THR A 15 7.39 0.63 10.62
CA THR A 15 6.91 0.67 12.01
C THR A 15 5.46 0.19 12.13
N ALA A 16 4.59 0.55 11.19
CA ALA A 16 3.21 0.07 11.20
C ALA A 16 3.13 -1.44 10.94
N ALA A 17 3.87 -1.96 9.96
CA ALA A 17 3.93 -3.39 9.66
C ALA A 17 4.46 -4.21 10.85
N ALA A 18 5.51 -3.72 11.54
CA ALA A 18 6.03 -4.37 12.74
C ALA A 18 4.96 -4.52 13.84
N ARG A 19 4.19 -3.45 14.11
CA ARG A 19 3.08 -3.50 15.08
C ARG A 19 1.96 -4.47 14.69
N ILE A 20 1.76 -4.67 13.39
CA ILE A 20 0.79 -5.66 12.89
C ILE A 20 1.33 -7.06 13.15
N PHE A 21 2.62 -7.32 12.87
CA PHE A 21 3.23 -8.63 13.14
C PHE A 21 3.29 -8.99 14.62
N ASP A 22 3.36 -8.01 15.53
CA ASP A 22 3.24 -8.23 16.98
C ASP A 22 1.89 -8.86 17.39
N LEU A 23 0.88 -8.87 16.50
CA LEU A 23 -0.42 -9.53 16.71
C LEU A 23 -0.41 -11.02 16.39
N ALA A 24 0.64 -11.54 15.75
CA ALA A 24 0.75 -12.96 15.43
C ALA A 24 1.40 -13.74 16.57
N GLU A 25 0.83 -14.89 16.91
CA GLU A 25 1.40 -15.83 17.89
C GLU A 25 2.14 -16.99 17.19
N THR A 26 1.91 -17.16 15.89
CA THR A 26 2.44 -18.28 15.09
C THR A 26 3.05 -17.81 13.76
N GLU A 27 3.93 -18.64 13.20
CA GLU A 27 4.50 -18.40 11.86
C GLU A 27 3.41 -18.34 10.77
N GLU A 28 2.38 -19.19 10.88
CA GLU A 28 1.25 -19.18 9.95
C GLU A 28 0.46 -17.86 10.01
N GLU A 29 0.32 -17.27 11.20
CA GLU A 29 -0.29 -15.95 11.37
C GLU A 29 0.59 -14.84 10.79
N VAL A 30 1.90 -14.89 10.99
CA VAL A 30 2.83 -13.96 10.34
C VAL A 30 2.66 -14.01 8.82
N CYS A 31 2.61 -15.21 8.23
CA CYS A 31 2.40 -15.37 6.79
C CYS A 31 1.03 -14.84 6.32
N ARG A 32 -0.03 -15.02 7.12
CA ARG A 32 -1.35 -14.45 6.81
C ARG A 32 -1.34 -12.92 6.84
N LEU A 33 -0.71 -12.33 7.85
CA LEU A 33 -0.59 -10.87 8.00
C LEU A 33 0.30 -10.28 6.90
N GLU A 34 1.39 -10.95 6.54
CA GLU A 34 2.27 -10.55 5.44
C GLU A 34 1.49 -10.48 4.13
N LYS A 35 0.71 -11.51 3.81
CA LYS A 35 -0.15 -11.55 2.61
C LYS A 35 -1.18 -10.42 2.62
N ALA A 36 -1.79 -10.13 3.77
CA ALA A 36 -2.74 -9.03 3.90
C ALA A 36 -2.08 -7.67 3.64
N ILE A 37 -0.93 -7.40 4.28
CA ILE A 37 -0.17 -6.15 4.08
C ILE A 37 0.25 -6.00 2.61
N ASN A 38 0.77 -7.07 1.99
CA ASN A 38 1.13 -7.07 0.57
C ASN A 38 -0.07 -6.77 -0.34
N HIS A 39 -1.26 -7.31 -0.02
CA HIS A 39 -2.47 -7.04 -0.77
C HIS A 39 -2.89 -5.57 -0.71
N GLU A 40 -2.87 -4.96 0.48
CA GLU A 40 -3.20 -3.55 0.66
C GLU A 40 -2.23 -2.63 -0.08
N ILE A 41 -0.92 -2.91 0.01
CA ILE A 41 0.11 -2.13 -0.71
C ILE A 41 -0.08 -2.26 -2.23
N MET A 42 -0.33 -3.48 -2.71
CA MET A 42 -0.60 -3.74 -4.13
C MET A 42 -1.83 -2.96 -4.61
N TYR A 43 -2.90 -2.90 -3.80
CA TYR A 43 -4.11 -2.15 -4.13
C TYR A 43 -3.85 -0.65 -4.24
N LEU A 44 -3.10 -0.08 -3.28
CA LEU A 44 -2.69 1.33 -3.33
C LEU A 44 -1.81 1.63 -4.55
N ALA A 45 -0.89 0.74 -4.89
CA ALA A 45 -0.06 0.87 -6.08
C ALA A 45 -0.92 0.86 -7.36
N ALA A 46 -1.93 -0.01 -7.44
CA ALA A 46 -2.86 -0.05 -8.56
C ALA A 46 -3.66 1.25 -8.69
N ILE A 47 -4.13 1.83 -7.58
CA ILE A 47 -4.81 3.14 -7.59
C ILE A 47 -3.86 4.23 -8.10
N ALA A 48 -2.64 4.30 -7.57
CA ALA A 48 -1.68 5.32 -7.98
C ALA A 48 -1.32 5.20 -9.47
N GLN A 49 -1.12 3.98 -9.97
CA GLN A 49 -0.89 3.71 -11.39
C GLN A 49 -2.09 4.12 -12.24
N SER A 50 -3.31 3.81 -11.76
CA SER A 50 -4.55 4.23 -12.40
C SER A 50 -4.59 5.75 -12.52
N GLU A 51 -4.45 6.50 -11.44
CA GLU A 51 -4.52 7.97 -11.47
C GLU A 51 -3.48 8.61 -12.41
N LEU A 52 -2.31 7.98 -12.61
CA LEU A 52 -1.31 8.45 -13.59
C LEU A 52 -1.75 8.29 -15.04
N VAL A 53 -2.57 7.28 -15.35
CA VAL A 53 -3.05 7.00 -16.72
C VAL A 53 -4.50 7.43 -16.96
N LYS A 54 -5.08 8.12 -15.98
CA LYS A 54 -6.45 8.64 -16.04
C LYS A 54 -6.59 9.68 -17.17
N PRO A 55 -7.59 9.51 -18.06
CA PRO A 55 -7.86 10.51 -19.09
C PRO A 55 -8.25 11.87 -18.50
N ALA A 56 -8.00 12.96 -19.24
CA ALA A 56 -8.37 14.32 -18.81
C ALA A 56 -9.87 14.49 -18.53
N GLY A 57 -10.72 13.67 -19.16
CA GLY A 57 -12.17 13.61 -18.92
C GLY A 57 -12.61 12.69 -17.78
N GLY A 58 -11.68 12.09 -17.04
CA GLY A 58 -11.95 11.06 -16.04
C GLY A 58 -12.06 9.65 -16.65
N TRP A 59 -12.39 8.68 -15.80
CA TRP A 59 -12.56 7.27 -16.20
C TRP A 59 -13.84 7.00 -16.97
N ASP A 60 -14.82 7.88 -16.81
CA ASP A 60 -16.11 7.75 -17.43
C ASP A 60 -16.36 8.90 -18.40
N GLN A 61 -16.14 8.61 -19.69
CA GLN A 61 -16.36 9.56 -20.76
C GLN A 61 -17.86 9.84 -21.01
N PHE A 62 -18.78 9.06 -20.43
CA PHE A 62 -20.23 9.13 -20.70
C PHE A 62 -21.17 9.10 -19.49
N GLY A 63 -20.66 9.09 -18.26
CA GLY A 63 -21.41 9.33 -17.02
C GLY A 63 -22.49 8.27 -16.68
N ARG A 64 -22.24 6.97 -16.88
CA ARG A 64 -23.23 5.90 -16.58
C ARG A 64 -22.84 4.99 -15.43
#